data_AF-A0A3S1A3J9-F1
#
_entry.id   AF-A0A3S1A3J9-F1
#
_cell.length_a   1.000
_cell.length_b   1.000
_cell.length_c   1.000
_cell.angle_alpha   90.00
_cell.angle_beta   90.00
_cell.angle_gamma   90.00
#
_symmetry.space_group_name_H-M   'P 1'
#
loop_
_entity.id
_entity.type
_entity.pdbx_description
1 polymer ?
#
loop_
_entity_poly.entity_id
_entity_poly.type
_entity_poly.pdbx_seq_one_letter_code
_entity_poly.pdbx_strand_id
1 'polypeptide(L)'
;MSGLDVNDPDFQFLVVDRKKLMKEQTQTFDGKKSCWIPDAKEGFLAAEIQSSKGEEITVKTTEKNETRTVKKDDVQQMNPPKYEKIDDMANMTYLNEASVLYNLKSRYGSGLIYTYSGLFCVAVNPYRRLPIYTQKIINAYRGKRKAEMPPHLFSISDNAYQNMLQDRENQSMLITGESGAGKTENTKKVIMYFANVAAGQQKKTDEPDSKKKEGTLEDQIVQTNPVLEAYGNAKTTRNNNSSRFGKFIRIHFGPQGKIAGADIETC
;
A
#
# COMPACT_ATOMS: atom_id res chain seq x y z
N MET A 1 -7.96 15.53 9.82
CA MET A 1 -7.42 15.47 8.45
C MET A 1 -6.05 16.11 8.45
N SER A 2 -5.03 15.34 8.11
CA SER A 2 -3.62 15.66 8.30
C SER A 2 -3.22 16.97 7.61
N GLY A 3 -2.61 17.90 8.35
CA GLY A 3 -2.03 19.15 7.84
C GLY A 3 -0.72 18.92 7.07
N LEU A 4 -0.68 17.88 6.23
CA LEU A 4 0.47 17.54 5.40
C LEU A 4 0.48 18.46 4.18
N ASP A 5 1.62 19.08 3.93
CA ASP A 5 1.82 19.93 2.76
C ASP A 5 2.01 19.05 1.52
N VAL A 6 1.11 19.21 0.54
CA VAL A 6 1.16 18.47 -0.73
C VAL A 6 2.33 18.93 -1.63
N ASN A 7 2.91 20.10 -1.35
CA ASN A 7 4.08 20.61 -2.04
C ASN A 7 5.38 20.07 -1.46
N ASP A 8 5.30 19.40 -0.31
CA ASP A 8 6.44 18.69 0.26
C ASP A 8 6.78 17.48 -0.62
N PRO A 9 7.99 17.41 -1.19
CA PRO A 9 8.38 16.33 -2.09
C PRO A 9 8.19 14.93 -1.50
N ASP A 10 8.27 14.81 -0.17
CA ASP A 10 8.13 13.53 0.53
C ASP A 10 6.66 13.07 0.63
N PHE A 11 5.69 14.00 0.61
CA PHE A 11 4.25 13.68 0.72
C PHE A 11 3.52 13.70 -0.63
N GLN A 12 4.16 14.16 -1.70
CA GLN A 12 3.58 14.22 -3.05
C GLN A 12 2.98 12.89 -3.53
N PHE A 13 3.58 11.76 -3.15
CA PHE A 13 3.12 10.41 -3.53
C PHE A 13 2.33 9.70 -2.42
N LEU A 14 1.92 10.43 -1.40
CA LEU A 14 1.12 9.92 -0.27
C LEU A 14 -0.25 10.60 -0.19
N VAL A 15 -0.38 11.83 -0.70
CA VAL A 15 -1.60 12.64 -0.59
C VAL A 15 -2.04 13.08 -1.98
N VAL A 16 -3.35 13.05 -2.26
CA VAL A 16 -3.92 13.68 -3.45
C VAL A 16 -4.01 15.19 -3.20
N ASP A 17 -3.59 16.01 -4.18
CA ASP A 17 -3.85 17.45 -4.16
C ASP A 17 -5.34 17.73 -3.90
N ARG A 18 -5.64 18.51 -2.86
CA ARG A 18 -7.02 18.76 -2.42
C ARG A 18 -7.87 19.46 -3.47
N LYS A 19 -7.30 20.39 -4.25
CA LYS A 19 -8.04 21.12 -5.28
C LYS A 19 -8.39 20.17 -6.43
N LYS A 20 -7.44 19.32 -6.84
CA LYS A 20 -7.66 18.29 -7.85
C LYS A 20 -8.70 17.28 -7.38
N LEU A 21 -8.56 16.76 -6.15
CA LEU A 21 -9.49 15.81 -5.57
C LEU A 21 -10.90 16.40 -5.46
N MET A 22 -11.03 17.65 -4.99
CA MET A 22 -12.33 18.31 -4.88
C MET A 22 -13.01 18.43 -6.25
N LYS A 23 -12.28 18.82 -7.29
CA LYS A 23 -12.82 18.89 -8.66
C LYS A 23 -13.35 17.54 -9.15
N GLU A 24 -12.65 16.46 -8.85
CA GLU A 24 -13.07 15.11 -9.21
C GLU A 24 -14.28 14.64 -8.38
N GLN A 25 -14.30 14.95 -7.08
CA GLN A 25 -15.38 14.59 -6.15
C GLN A 25 -16.67 15.38 -6.37
N THR A 26 -16.62 16.54 -7.05
CA THR A 26 -17.79 17.36 -7.39
C THR A 26 -18.36 17.08 -8.78
N GLN A 27 -17.85 16.07 -9.51
CA GLN A 27 -18.39 15.72 -10.82
C GLN A 27 -19.87 15.31 -10.73
N THR A 28 -20.64 15.63 -11.77
CA THR A 28 -22.04 15.24 -11.88
C THR A 28 -22.17 13.72 -11.91
N PHE A 29 -23.08 13.18 -11.10
CA PHE A 29 -23.29 11.74 -10.97
C PHE A 29 -24.77 11.43 -10.84
N ASP A 30 -25.26 10.48 -11.62
CA ASP A 30 -26.62 9.97 -11.53
C ASP A 30 -26.57 8.51 -11.05
N GLY A 31 -26.84 8.28 -9.77
CA GLY A 31 -26.79 6.94 -9.17
C GLY A 31 -27.81 5.95 -9.73
N LYS A 32 -28.78 6.39 -10.55
CA LYS A 32 -29.71 5.50 -11.25
C LYS A 32 -29.24 5.13 -12.65
N LYS A 33 -28.33 5.92 -13.24
CA LYS A 33 -27.82 5.70 -14.61
C LYS A 33 -26.36 5.26 -14.66
N SER A 34 -25.52 5.79 -13.80
CA SER A 34 -24.09 5.51 -13.77
C SER A 34 -23.83 4.10 -13.24
N CYS A 35 -23.11 3.30 -14.01
CA CYS A 35 -22.84 1.89 -13.72
C CYS A 35 -21.49 1.45 -14.28
N TRP A 36 -21.04 0.28 -13.83
CA TRP A 36 -19.89 -0.43 -14.38
C TRP A 36 -20.36 -1.60 -15.23
N ILE A 37 -19.68 -1.83 -16.35
CA ILE A 37 -19.90 -2.97 -17.24
C ILE A 37 -18.61 -3.73 -17.51
N PRO A 38 -18.64 -5.04 -17.77
CA PRO A 38 -17.44 -5.81 -18.09
C PRO A 38 -16.85 -5.39 -19.43
N ASP A 39 -15.52 -5.43 -19.53
CA ASP A 39 -14.76 -5.21 -20.75
C ASP A 39 -13.57 -6.15 -20.83
N ALA A 40 -13.38 -6.78 -22.00
CA ALA A 40 -12.33 -7.79 -22.18
C ALA A 40 -10.90 -7.24 -22.04
N LYS A 41 -10.70 -5.93 -22.21
CA LYS A 41 -9.38 -5.29 -22.20
C LYS A 41 -9.11 -4.52 -20.91
N GLU A 42 -10.07 -3.70 -20.48
CA GLU A 42 -9.93 -2.84 -19.30
C GLU A 42 -10.46 -3.50 -18.01
N GLY A 43 -11.03 -4.71 -18.11
CA GLY A 43 -11.72 -5.42 -17.04
C GLY A 43 -13.13 -4.88 -16.84
N PHE A 44 -13.25 -3.60 -16.50
CA PHE A 44 -14.52 -2.90 -16.37
C PHE A 44 -14.44 -1.49 -16.97
N LEU A 45 -15.57 -1.01 -17.52
CA LEU A 45 -15.74 0.34 -18.05
C LEU A 45 -16.87 1.06 -17.35
N ALA A 46 -16.69 2.38 -17.17
CA ALA A 46 -17.76 3.27 -16.73
C ALA A 46 -18.77 3.48 -17.88
N ALA A 47 -20.05 3.42 -17.56
CA ALA A 47 -21.12 3.59 -18.52
C ALA A 47 -22.37 4.22 -17.90
N GLU A 48 -23.24 4.76 -18.75
CA GLU A 48 -24.55 5.28 -18.40
C GLU A 48 -25.65 4.45 -19.04
N ILE A 49 -26.63 4.05 -18.25
CA ILE A 49 -27.81 3.31 -18.71
C ILE A 49 -28.67 4.22 -19.60
N GLN A 50 -28.95 3.76 -20.82
CA GLN A 50 -29.83 4.44 -21.77
C GLN A 50 -31.23 3.85 -21.80
N SER A 51 -31.33 2.51 -21.84
CA SER A 51 -32.62 1.82 -21.83
C SER A 51 -32.50 0.42 -21.25
N SER A 52 -33.61 -0.13 -20.79
CA SER A 52 -33.71 -1.51 -20.29
C SER A 52 -34.84 -2.21 -21.02
N LYS A 53 -34.57 -3.40 -21.55
CA LYS A 53 -35.52 -4.24 -22.28
C LYS A 53 -35.40 -5.68 -21.76
N GLY A 54 -36.32 -6.08 -20.89
CA GLY A 54 -36.28 -7.42 -20.27
C GLY A 54 -35.01 -7.64 -19.45
N GLU A 55 -34.22 -8.65 -19.82
CA GLU A 55 -32.95 -9.01 -19.17
C GLU A 55 -31.73 -8.27 -19.72
N GLU A 56 -31.92 -7.43 -20.75
CA GLU A 56 -30.84 -6.68 -21.37
C GLU A 56 -30.91 -5.19 -21.03
N ILE A 57 -29.73 -4.59 -20.83
CA ILE A 57 -29.56 -3.17 -20.60
C ILE A 57 -28.66 -2.61 -21.70
N THR A 58 -29.16 -1.59 -22.39
CA THR A 58 -28.36 -0.79 -23.31
C THR A 58 -27.71 0.36 -22.55
N VAL A 59 -26.39 0.41 -22.60
CA VAL A 59 -25.54 1.38 -21.92
C VAL A 59 -24.68 2.14 -22.92
N LYS A 60 -24.27 3.36 -22.57
CA LYS A 60 -23.27 4.12 -23.30
C LYS A 60 -22.04 4.32 -22.44
N THR A 61 -20.89 3.85 -22.92
CA THR A 61 -19.60 4.02 -22.22
C THR A 61 -19.20 5.48 -22.16
N THR A 62 -18.73 5.95 -21.00
CA THR A 62 -18.40 7.38 -20.81
C THR A 62 -17.10 7.79 -21.51
N GLU A 63 -16.10 6.92 -21.60
CA GLU A 63 -14.82 7.25 -22.22
C GLU A 63 -14.84 7.16 -23.76
N LYS A 64 -15.41 6.08 -24.32
CA LYS A 64 -15.39 5.81 -25.76
C LYS A 64 -16.66 6.26 -26.48
N ASN A 65 -17.69 6.70 -25.76
CA ASN A 65 -19.01 7.00 -26.30
C ASN A 65 -19.65 5.83 -27.10
N GLU A 66 -19.18 4.61 -26.88
CA GLU A 66 -19.71 3.39 -27.52
C GLU A 66 -20.98 2.94 -26.82
N THR A 67 -21.98 2.56 -27.61
CA THR A 67 -23.21 1.92 -27.12
C THR A 67 -23.02 0.41 -27.07
N ARG A 68 -23.34 -0.22 -25.95
CA ARG A 68 -23.29 -1.67 -25.77
C ARG A 68 -24.58 -2.17 -25.15
N THR A 69 -24.94 -3.40 -25.48
CA THR A 69 -26.00 -4.13 -24.79
C THR A 69 -25.37 -5.23 -23.96
N VAL A 70 -25.68 -5.24 -22.67
CA VAL A 70 -25.16 -6.22 -21.70
C VAL A 70 -26.32 -6.82 -20.92
N LYS A 71 -26.11 -8.00 -20.34
CA LYS A 71 -27.11 -8.57 -19.44
C LYS A 71 -27.21 -7.73 -18.17
N LYS A 72 -28.42 -7.63 -17.63
CA LYS A 72 -28.70 -6.88 -16.41
C LYS A 72 -27.83 -7.33 -15.23
N ASP A 73 -27.56 -8.63 -15.11
CA ASP A 73 -26.78 -9.20 -14.01
C ASP A 73 -25.27 -8.88 -14.10
N ASP A 74 -24.78 -8.54 -15.30
CA ASP A 74 -23.38 -8.14 -15.51
C ASP A 74 -23.13 -6.66 -15.16
N VAL A 75 -24.19 -5.87 -14.93
CA VAL A 75 -24.10 -4.45 -14.59
C VAL A 75 -23.86 -4.28 -13.10
N GLN A 76 -22.73 -3.67 -12.74
CA GLN A 76 -22.39 -3.39 -11.33
C GLN A 76 -22.68 -1.93 -10.98
N GLN A 77 -23.09 -1.68 -9.73
CA GLN A 77 -23.38 -0.33 -9.23
C GLN A 77 -22.11 0.51 -9.12
N MET A 78 -22.20 1.79 -9.50
CA MET A 78 -21.08 2.72 -9.40
C MET A 78 -21.15 3.55 -8.12
N ASN A 79 -20.01 3.72 -7.45
CA ASN A 79 -19.92 4.60 -6.29
C ASN A 79 -19.96 6.09 -6.73
N PRO A 80 -20.62 6.97 -5.95
CA PRO A 80 -20.60 8.40 -6.24
C PRO A 80 -19.19 9.01 -6.20
N PRO A 81 -18.93 10.13 -6.92
CA PRO A 81 -17.61 10.76 -7.01
C PRO A 81 -16.98 11.15 -5.67
N LYS A 82 -17.76 11.33 -4.60
CA LYS A 82 -17.23 11.54 -3.24
C LYS A 82 -16.25 10.45 -2.78
N TYR A 83 -16.31 9.26 -3.39
CA TYR A 83 -15.43 8.13 -3.12
C TYR A 83 -14.20 8.07 -4.02
N GLU A 84 -13.98 9.09 -4.86
CA GLU A 84 -12.82 9.16 -5.73
C GLU A 84 -11.52 9.09 -4.92
N LYS A 85 -10.65 8.14 -5.30
CA LYS A 85 -9.35 7.88 -4.69
C LYS A 85 -9.41 7.65 -3.17
N ILE A 86 -10.46 7.02 -2.69
CA ILE A 86 -10.64 6.75 -1.26
C ILE A 86 -9.44 5.98 -0.66
N ASP A 87 -9.03 6.39 0.53
CA ASP A 87 -7.90 5.80 1.24
C ASP A 87 -8.19 4.40 1.76
N ASP A 88 -9.44 4.13 2.17
CA ASP A 88 -9.88 2.81 2.62
C ASP A 88 -11.12 2.35 1.86
N MET A 89 -10.94 1.33 1.03
CA MET A 89 -11.98 0.79 0.16
C MET A 89 -13.17 0.20 0.94
N ALA A 90 -12.99 -0.18 2.20
CA ALA A 90 -14.10 -0.68 3.02
C ALA A 90 -15.16 0.40 3.34
N ASN A 91 -14.85 1.68 3.12
CA ASN A 91 -15.79 2.78 3.32
C ASN A 91 -16.66 3.09 2.09
N MET A 92 -16.45 2.40 0.96
CA MET A 92 -17.30 2.54 -0.24
C MET A 92 -18.71 2.00 0.04
N THR A 93 -19.74 2.60 -0.58
CA THR A 93 -21.12 2.12 -0.46
C THR A 93 -21.31 0.81 -1.22
N TYR A 94 -20.80 0.74 -2.45
CA TYR A 94 -20.89 -0.45 -3.28
C TYR A 94 -19.55 -1.16 -3.30
N LEU A 95 -19.51 -2.35 -2.72
CA LEU A 95 -18.33 -3.23 -2.71
C LEU A 95 -18.48 -4.25 -3.83
N ASN A 96 -17.91 -3.94 -4.98
CA ASN A 96 -17.88 -4.81 -6.15
C ASN A 96 -16.51 -4.75 -6.83
N GLU A 97 -16.23 -5.75 -7.67
CA GLU A 97 -14.93 -5.90 -8.33
C GLU A 97 -14.55 -4.67 -9.16
N ALA A 98 -15.52 -4.08 -9.86
CA ALA A 98 -15.30 -2.90 -10.68
C ALA A 98 -14.88 -1.68 -9.84
N SER A 99 -15.54 -1.45 -8.69
CA SER A 99 -15.22 -0.32 -7.81
C SER A 99 -13.85 -0.48 -7.15
N VAL A 100 -13.50 -1.69 -6.72
CA VAL A 100 -12.17 -1.99 -6.17
C VAL A 100 -11.09 -1.78 -7.23
N LEU A 101 -11.28 -2.33 -8.43
CA LEU A 101 -10.34 -2.16 -9.55
C LEU A 101 -10.17 -0.68 -9.90
N TYR A 102 -11.28 0.06 -10.02
CA TYR A 102 -11.27 1.47 -10.37
C TYR A 102 -10.52 2.31 -9.34
N ASN A 103 -10.80 2.13 -8.04
CA ASN A 103 -10.13 2.90 -7.00
C ASN A 103 -8.62 2.64 -7.00
N LEU A 104 -8.20 1.37 -7.12
CA LEU A 104 -6.78 1.01 -7.22
C LEU A 104 -6.13 1.62 -8.47
N LYS A 105 -6.79 1.55 -9.63
CA LYS A 105 -6.29 2.13 -10.90
C LYS A 105 -6.16 3.66 -10.82
N SER A 106 -7.17 4.35 -10.27
CA SER A 106 -7.19 5.81 -10.12
C SER A 106 -6.11 6.32 -9.16
N ARG A 107 -5.95 5.66 -8.02
CA ARG A 107 -4.90 5.95 -7.04
C ARG A 107 -3.51 5.68 -7.62
N TYR A 108 -3.33 4.53 -8.26
CA TYR A 108 -2.07 4.17 -8.91
C TYR A 108 -1.68 5.13 -10.02
N GLY A 109 -2.64 5.57 -10.84
CA GLY A 109 -2.44 6.60 -11.87
C GLY A 109 -2.01 7.96 -11.30
N SER A 110 -2.30 8.21 -10.02
CA SER A 110 -1.84 9.40 -9.27
C SER A 110 -0.52 9.17 -8.52
N GLY A 111 0.10 7.98 -8.66
CA GLY A 111 1.34 7.61 -7.98
C GLY A 111 1.15 7.13 -6.53
N LEU A 112 -0.10 6.94 -6.09
CA LEU A 112 -0.43 6.44 -4.76
C LEU A 112 -0.48 4.91 -4.79
N ILE A 113 0.57 4.27 -4.28
CA ILE A 113 0.72 2.81 -4.39
C ILE A 113 0.08 2.02 -3.25
N TYR A 114 -0.17 2.66 -2.12
CA TYR A 114 -0.77 2.04 -0.95
C TYR A 114 -2.23 2.46 -0.84
N THR A 115 -3.11 1.50 -0.55
CA THR A 115 -4.54 1.71 -0.34
C THR A 115 -5.03 0.73 0.71
N TYR A 116 -5.83 1.16 1.67
CA TYR A 116 -6.41 0.27 2.65
C TYR A 116 -7.66 -0.44 2.11
N SER A 117 -7.92 -1.63 2.65
CA SER A 117 -9.15 -2.39 2.43
C SER A 117 -9.54 -3.03 3.75
N GLY A 118 -10.19 -2.24 4.62
CA GLY A 118 -10.49 -2.64 5.99
C GLY A 118 -9.22 -2.94 6.78
N LEU A 119 -9.04 -4.18 7.19
CA LEU A 119 -7.85 -4.63 7.94
C LEU A 119 -6.60 -4.74 7.05
N PHE A 120 -6.77 -4.86 5.73
CA PHE A 120 -5.67 -5.10 4.81
C PHE A 120 -5.09 -3.80 4.24
N CYS A 121 -3.84 -3.87 3.81
CA CYS A 121 -3.18 -2.83 3.02
C CYS A 121 -2.78 -3.41 1.67
N VAL A 122 -3.37 -2.89 0.60
CA VAL A 122 -3.05 -3.23 -0.78
C VAL A 122 -1.87 -2.36 -1.22
N ALA A 123 -0.83 -3.00 -1.76
CA ALA A 123 0.35 -2.36 -2.30
C ALA A 123 0.52 -2.71 -3.78
N VAL A 124 0.52 -1.70 -4.65
CA VAL A 124 0.71 -1.87 -6.10
C VAL A 124 2.16 -1.52 -6.46
N ASN A 125 2.87 -2.41 -7.15
CA ASN A 125 4.29 -2.20 -7.48
C ASN A 125 4.46 -0.97 -8.40
N PRO A 126 5.19 0.10 -7.98
CA PRO A 126 5.39 1.30 -8.79
C PRO A 126 6.31 1.11 -10.00
N TYR A 127 7.12 0.05 -10.04
CA TYR A 127 8.20 -0.16 -11.02
C TYR A 127 9.21 0.99 -11.15
N ARG A 128 9.20 1.93 -10.19
CA ARG A 128 10.12 3.06 -10.09
C ARG A 128 10.37 3.41 -8.63
N ARG A 129 11.46 4.11 -8.35
CA ARG A 129 11.74 4.64 -7.01
C ARG A 129 10.79 5.80 -6.70
N LEU A 130 10.20 5.77 -5.51
CA LEU A 130 9.36 6.84 -4.98
C LEU A 130 9.99 7.36 -3.66
N PRO A 131 9.97 8.68 -3.41
CA PRO A 131 10.53 9.30 -2.20
C PRO A 131 9.64 9.12 -0.95
N ILE A 132 8.99 7.97 -0.80
CA ILE A 132 8.02 7.70 0.29
C ILE A 132 8.61 6.91 1.47
N TYR A 133 9.91 6.61 1.43
CA TYR A 133 10.59 5.82 2.45
C TYR A 133 11.74 6.59 3.13
N THR A 134 11.65 7.93 3.16
CA THR A 134 12.65 8.79 3.79
C THR A 134 12.53 8.77 5.31
N GLN A 135 13.59 9.22 6.02
CA GLN A 135 13.56 9.36 7.47
C GLN A 135 12.44 10.32 7.94
N LYS A 136 12.17 11.35 7.16
CA LYS A 136 11.08 12.30 7.44
C LYS A 136 9.73 11.60 7.43
N ILE A 137 9.49 10.71 6.47
CA ILE A 137 8.26 9.90 6.43
C ILE A 137 8.19 8.92 7.61
N ILE A 138 9.29 8.25 7.98
CA ILE A 138 9.31 7.39 9.18
C ILE A 138 8.85 8.18 10.41
N ASN A 139 9.42 9.37 10.62
CA ASN A 139 9.09 10.24 11.75
C ASN A 139 7.63 10.73 11.70
N ALA A 140 7.11 11.02 10.51
CA ALA A 140 5.73 11.49 10.33
C ALA A 140 4.69 10.43 10.68
N TYR A 141 4.97 9.15 10.41
CA TYR A 141 4.08 8.03 10.71
C TYR A 141 4.21 7.47 12.11
N ARG A 142 5.28 7.81 12.84
CA ARG A 142 5.55 7.29 14.19
C ARG A 142 4.49 7.72 15.19
N GLY A 143 3.91 6.75 15.89
CA GLY A 143 2.87 6.97 16.90
C GLY A 143 1.57 7.56 16.33
N LYS A 144 1.32 7.37 15.03
CA LYS A 144 0.12 7.88 14.36
C LYS A 144 -0.88 6.77 14.11
N ARG A 145 -2.14 7.03 14.48
CA ARG A 145 -3.24 6.11 14.16
C ARG A 145 -3.46 6.04 12.65
N LYS A 146 -3.94 4.89 12.17
CA LYS A 146 -4.23 4.63 10.76
C LYS A 146 -5.07 5.72 10.06
N ALA A 147 -6.02 6.34 10.77
CA ALA A 147 -6.89 7.39 10.23
C ALA A 147 -6.27 8.80 10.24
N GLU A 148 -5.14 8.99 10.92
CA GLU A 148 -4.48 10.29 11.02
C GLU A 148 -3.51 10.56 9.88
N MET A 149 -3.05 9.50 9.21
CA MET A 149 -2.08 9.57 8.12
C MET A 149 -2.62 8.84 6.89
N PRO A 150 -2.17 9.22 5.67
CA PRO A 150 -2.56 8.52 4.45
C PRO A 150 -2.17 7.02 4.46
N PRO A 151 -2.72 6.22 3.53
CA PRO A 151 -2.33 4.83 3.40
C PRO A 151 -0.84 4.64 3.15
N HIS A 152 -0.19 3.89 4.04
CA HIS A 152 1.22 3.57 3.90
C HIS A 152 1.61 2.32 4.70
N LEU A 153 2.63 1.62 4.22
CA LEU A 153 3.20 0.45 4.90
C LEU A 153 3.67 0.77 6.32
N PHE A 154 4.29 1.93 6.53
CA PHE A 154 4.75 2.36 7.86
C PHE A 154 3.61 2.56 8.85
N SER A 155 2.40 2.88 8.41
CA SER A 155 1.26 2.92 9.32
C SER A 155 0.93 1.52 9.82
N ILE A 156 0.98 0.49 8.96
CA ILE A 156 0.77 -0.90 9.39
C ILE A 156 1.89 -1.35 10.33
N SER A 157 3.14 -1.03 10.01
CA SER A 157 4.28 -1.31 10.88
C SER A 157 4.17 -0.62 12.25
N ASP A 158 3.85 0.67 12.29
CA ASP A 158 3.72 1.41 13.54
C ASP A 158 2.57 0.90 14.37
N ASN A 159 1.38 0.68 13.78
CA ASN A 159 0.25 0.13 14.53
C ASN A 159 0.57 -1.26 15.11
N ALA A 160 1.26 -2.13 14.37
CA ALA A 160 1.71 -3.42 14.91
C ALA A 160 2.67 -3.20 16.10
N TYR A 161 3.65 -2.30 15.97
CA TYR A 161 4.57 -2.00 17.06
C TYR A 161 3.87 -1.39 18.28
N GLN A 162 2.91 -0.47 18.09
CA GLN A 162 2.12 0.11 19.18
C GLN A 162 1.27 -0.96 19.87
N ASN A 163 0.53 -1.77 19.12
CA ASN A 163 -0.29 -2.86 19.67
C ASN A 163 0.55 -3.87 20.44
N MET A 164 1.74 -4.23 19.93
CA MET A 164 2.69 -5.10 20.64
C MET A 164 3.06 -4.53 22.02
N LEU A 165 3.34 -3.23 22.11
CA LEU A 165 3.72 -2.58 23.37
C LEU A 165 2.54 -2.40 24.32
N GLN A 166 1.37 -2.07 23.78
CA GLN A 166 0.16 -1.80 24.54
C GLN A 166 -0.47 -3.08 25.07
N ASP A 167 -0.71 -4.04 24.18
CA ASP A 167 -1.45 -5.26 24.48
C ASP A 167 -0.54 -6.38 25.01
N ARG A 168 0.79 -6.22 24.87
CA ARG A 168 1.83 -7.19 25.27
C ARG A 168 1.67 -8.54 24.56
N GLU A 169 1.19 -8.50 23.33
CA GLU A 169 1.01 -9.67 22.47
C GLU A 169 1.95 -9.63 21.26
N ASN A 170 2.42 -10.80 20.83
CA ASN A 170 3.25 -10.92 19.63
C ASN A 170 2.45 -10.54 18.39
N GLN A 171 3.10 -9.87 17.44
CA GLN A 171 2.47 -9.39 16.21
C GLN A 171 3.08 -10.09 14.99
N SER A 172 2.25 -10.32 13.98
CA SER A 172 2.69 -10.90 12.70
C SER A 172 2.26 -10.02 11.53
N MET A 173 3.19 -9.71 10.64
CA MET A 173 2.91 -9.03 9.38
C MET A 173 3.08 -10.01 8.21
N LEU A 174 1.97 -10.38 7.57
CA LEU A 174 1.97 -11.27 6.42
C LEU A 174 1.95 -10.47 5.11
N ILE A 175 3.01 -10.60 4.30
CA ILE A 175 3.13 -9.91 3.01
C ILE A 175 2.97 -10.93 1.88
N THR A 176 1.79 -10.93 1.26
CA THR A 176 1.41 -11.88 0.20
C THR A 176 1.44 -11.23 -1.20
N GLY A 177 1.25 -12.05 -2.23
CA GLY A 177 1.15 -11.60 -3.63
C GLY A 177 1.95 -12.49 -4.57
N GLU A 178 1.70 -12.33 -5.87
CA GLU A 178 2.40 -13.10 -6.91
C GLU A 178 3.90 -12.78 -7.00
N SER A 179 4.62 -13.56 -7.80
CA SER A 179 6.00 -13.26 -8.17
C SER A 179 6.08 -11.90 -8.86
N GLY A 180 6.96 -11.02 -8.37
CA GLY A 180 7.12 -9.66 -8.88
C GLY A 180 6.21 -8.59 -8.25
N ALA A 181 5.31 -8.98 -7.33
CA ALA A 181 4.42 -8.03 -6.64
C ALA A 181 5.13 -7.08 -5.64
N GLY A 182 6.41 -7.30 -5.33
CA GLY A 182 7.19 -6.43 -4.43
C GLY A 182 7.19 -6.87 -2.95
N LYS A 183 6.86 -8.13 -2.65
CA LYS A 183 6.88 -8.68 -1.27
C LYS A 183 8.20 -8.42 -0.53
N THR A 184 9.31 -8.75 -1.18
CA THR A 184 10.67 -8.58 -0.62
C THR A 184 10.99 -7.12 -0.32
N GLU A 185 10.61 -6.21 -1.22
CA GLU A 185 10.84 -4.77 -1.05
C GLU A 185 10.03 -4.23 0.13
N ASN A 186 8.74 -4.56 0.23
CA ASN A 186 7.94 -4.20 1.40
C ASN A 186 8.55 -4.77 2.69
N THR A 187 9.00 -6.03 2.69
CA THR A 187 9.64 -6.64 3.87
C THR A 187 10.87 -5.84 4.32
N LYS A 188 11.74 -5.44 3.40
CA LYS A 188 12.91 -4.58 3.71
C LYS A 188 12.48 -3.26 4.34
N LYS A 189 11.41 -2.64 3.85
CA LYS A 189 10.90 -1.37 4.37
C LYS A 189 10.30 -1.50 5.76
N VAL A 190 9.60 -2.61 6.06
CA VAL A 190 9.11 -2.92 7.41
C VAL A 190 10.27 -3.07 8.40
N ILE A 191 11.29 -3.86 8.04
CA ILE A 191 12.48 -4.05 8.88
C ILE A 191 13.20 -2.71 9.11
N MET A 192 13.42 -1.94 8.04
CA MET A 192 14.02 -0.61 8.12
C MET A 192 13.23 0.33 9.04
N TYR A 193 11.90 0.25 9.04
CA TYR A 193 11.06 1.04 9.93
C TYR A 193 11.31 0.68 11.40
N PHE A 194 11.26 -0.61 11.75
CA PHE A 194 11.53 -1.06 13.12
C PHE A 194 12.95 -0.73 13.57
N ALA A 195 13.95 -0.93 12.71
CA ALA A 195 15.33 -0.53 12.96
C ALA A 195 15.44 0.95 13.34
N ASN A 196 14.67 1.84 12.71
CA ASN A 196 14.71 3.27 13.02
C ASN A 196 13.92 3.67 14.27
N VAL A 197 12.74 3.09 14.49
CA VAL A 197 11.84 3.47 15.58
C VAL A 197 12.25 2.85 16.92
N ALA A 198 12.74 1.61 16.86
CA ALA A 198 13.08 0.79 18.01
C ALA A 198 14.60 0.61 18.20
N ALA A 199 15.43 1.34 17.45
CA ALA A 199 16.87 1.38 17.69
C ALA A 199 17.18 1.72 19.15
N GLY A 200 18.10 0.99 19.75
CA GLY A 200 18.68 1.34 21.04
C GLY A 200 19.38 2.69 20.93
N GLN A 201 19.18 3.60 21.90
CA GLN A 201 20.07 4.75 22.02
C GLN A 201 21.41 4.23 22.56
N GLN A 202 22.26 3.67 21.69
CA GLN A 202 23.68 3.70 21.99
C GLN A 202 24.07 5.17 21.95
N LYS A 203 24.52 5.73 23.08
CA LYS A 203 25.23 7.01 23.09
C LYS A 203 26.23 6.95 21.94
N LYS A 204 26.12 7.87 20.98
CA LYS A 204 27.23 8.18 20.09
C LYS A 204 28.36 8.65 20.99
N THR A 205 29.21 7.74 21.44
CA THR A 205 30.52 8.10 21.95
C THR A 205 31.32 8.49 20.72
N ASP A 206 31.69 9.77 20.64
CA ASP A 206 32.50 10.36 19.57
C ASP A 206 33.96 9.87 19.61
N GLU A 207 34.17 8.55 19.74
CA GLU A 207 35.48 7.94 19.57
C GLU A 207 35.52 7.19 18.23
N PRO A 208 36.48 7.51 17.34
CA PRO A 208 36.69 6.78 16.10
C PRO A 208 37.37 5.45 16.43
N ASP A 209 36.61 4.52 16.98
CA ASP A 209 37.14 3.23 17.37
C ASP A 209 37.25 2.35 16.12
N SER A 210 38.48 2.25 15.60
CA SER A 210 38.92 1.56 14.39
C SER A 210 38.68 0.04 14.37
N LYS A 211 37.83 -0.48 15.27
CA LYS A 211 37.44 -1.89 15.42
C LYS A 211 35.99 -2.22 15.06
N LYS A 212 35.12 -1.25 14.77
CA LYS A 212 33.73 -1.53 14.33
C LYS A 212 33.65 -1.77 12.82
N LYS A 213 34.13 -2.91 12.33
CA LYS A 213 33.75 -3.41 10.99
C LYS A 213 32.35 -4.03 10.98
N GLU A 214 31.86 -4.46 12.14
CA GLU A 214 30.50 -4.94 12.33
C GLU A 214 29.60 -3.77 12.72
N GLY A 215 28.56 -3.50 11.91
CA GLY A 215 27.57 -2.44 12.16
C GLY A 215 26.74 -2.69 13.42
N THR A 216 25.81 -1.78 13.73
CA THR A 216 24.87 -1.97 14.85
C THR A 216 23.99 -3.21 14.64
N LEU A 217 23.33 -3.71 15.69
CA LEU A 217 22.41 -4.85 15.57
C LEU A 217 21.33 -4.55 14.51
N GLU A 218 20.81 -3.33 14.51
CA GLU A 218 19.86 -2.82 13.55
C GLU A 218 20.42 -2.83 12.12
N ASP A 219 21.68 -2.43 11.94
CA ASP A 219 22.38 -2.52 10.65
C ASP A 219 22.52 -3.98 10.21
N GLN A 220 22.91 -4.88 11.10
CA GLN A 220 23.09 -6.30 10.78
C GLN A 220 21.79 -6.95 10.30
N ILE A 221 20.65 -6.64 10.95
CA ILE A 221 19.33 -7.12 10.53
C ILE A 221 19.01 -6.65 9.11
N VAL A 222 19.33 -5.40 8.77
CA VAL A 222 19.13 -4.87 7.41
C VAL A 222 20.10 -5.52 6.41
N GLN A 223 21.38 -5.67 6.76
CA GLN A 223 22.44 -6.24 5.92
C GLN A 223 22.29 -7.74 5.67
N THR A 224 21.48 -8.44 6.46
CA THR A 224 21.20 -9.87 6.23
C THR A 224 20.43 -10.09 4.91
N ASN A 225 19.60 -9.12 4.47
CA ASN A 225 18.86 -9.26 3.20
C ASN A 225 19.79 -9.37 1.99
N PRO A 226 20.77 -8.47 1.74
CA PRO A 226 21.74 -8.63 0.65
C PRO A 226 22.38 -10.02 0.56
N VAL A 227 22.76 -10.60 1.69
CA VAL A 227 23.37 -11.94 1.73
C VAL A 227 22.37 -13.01 1.32
N LEU A 228 21.17 -13.01 1.92
CA LEU A 228 20.13 -13.98 1.57
C LEU A 228 19.69 -13.85 0.10
N GLU A 229 19.66 -12.63 -0.44
CA GLU A 229 19.31 -12.39 -1.84
C GLU A 229 20.40 -12.89 -2.80
N ALA A 230 21.68 -12.76 -2.44
CA ALA A 230 22.77 -13.24 -3.28
C ALA A 230 22.73 -14.76 -3.53
N TYR A 231 22.23 -15.54 -2.54
CA TYR A 231 22.16 -17.00 -2.63
C TYR A 231 20.75 -17.54 -2.94
N GLY A 232 19.71 -16.83 -2.53
CA GLY A 232 18.32 -17.31 -2.61
C GLY A 232 17.46 -16.61 -3.66
N ASN A 233 17.95 -15.54 -4.29
CA ASN A 233 17.23 -14.90 -5.39
C ASN A 233 17.83 -15.29 -6.74
N ALA A 234 16.96 -15.38 -7.74
CA ALA A 234 17.36 -15.63 -9.12
C ALA A 234 16.52 -14.80 -10.10
N LYS A 235 17.08 -14.55 -11.27
CA LYS A 235 16.35 -13.96 -12.39
C LYS A 235 15.27 -14.93 -12.87
N THR A 236 14.05 -14.42 -13.02
CA THR A 236 12.92 -15.13 -13.62
C THR A 236 12.31 -14.29 -14.75
N THR A 237 11.38 -14.86 -15.52
CA THR A 237 10.67 -14.13 -16.57
C THR A 237 9.87 -12.93 -16.04
N ARG A 238 9.34 -13.01 -14.81
CA ARG A 238 8.49 -11.97 -14.19
C ARG A 238 9.25 -10.98 -13.28
N ASN A 239 10.40 -11.37 -12.76
CA ASN A 239 11.16 -10.57 -11.80
C ASN A 239 12.67 -10.88 -11.89
N ASN A 240 13.48 -9.84 -12.05
CA ASN A 240 14.95 -9.95 -12.15
C ASN A 240 15.63 -10.32 -10.83
N ASN A 241 14.99 -10.05 -9.69
CA ASN A 241 15.47 -10.40 -8.36
C ASN A 241 14.38 -11.19 -7.62
N SER A 242 13.98 -12.34 -8.18
CA SER A 242 12.89 -13.14 -7.67
C SER A 242 13.36 -14.03 -6.52
N SER A 243 12.75 -13.88 -5.36
CA SER A 243 13.02 -14.77 -4.23
C SER A 243 12.50 -16.17 -4.54
N ARG A 244 13.38 -17.17 -4.37
CA ARG A 244 13.12 -18.59 -4.68
C ARG A 244 12.82 -19.42 -3.43
N PHE A 245 12.74 -18.78 -2.27
CA PHE A 245 12.51 -19.38 -0.96
C PHE A 245 11.50 -18.53 -0.19
N GLY A 246 10.79 -19.13 0.76
CA GLY A 246 10.00 -18.40 1.73
C GLY A 246 10.91 -17.92 2.88
N LYS A 247 10.59 -16.77 3.45
CA LYS A 247 11.32 -16.23 4.60
C LYS A 247 10.36 -15.82 5.71
N PHE A 248 10.66 -16.28 6.92
CA PHE A 248 9.99 -15.85 8.14
C PHE A 248 11.04 -15.20 9.04
N ILE A 249 10.87 -13.89 9.27
CA ILE A 249 11.80 -13.09 10.06
C ILE A 249 11.09 -12.69 11.34
N ARG A 250 11.64 -13.10 12.48
CA ARG A 250 11.18 -12.67 13.79
C ARG A 250 12.14 -11.59 14.29
N ILE A 251 11.58 -10.49 14.79
CA ILE A 251 12.32 -9.42 15.46
C ILE A 251 11.87 -9.41 16.92
N HIS A 252 12.81 -9.58 17.83
CA HIS A 252 12.56 -9.59 19.25
C HIS A 252 12.70 -8.19 19.82
N PHE A 253 11.70 -7.76 20.59
CA PHE A 253 11.72 -6.49 21.30
C PHE A 253 11.83 -6.75 22.80
N GLY A 254 12.77 -6.06 23.46
CA GLY A 254 12.92 -6.12 24.90
C GLY A 254 11.84 -5.34 25.64
N PRO A 255 11.84 -5.38 26.99
CA PRO A 255 10.81 -4.75 27.82
C PRO A 255 10.66 -3.24 27.61
N GLN A 256 11.71 -2.55 27.17
CA GLN A 256 11.70 -1.11 26.85
C GLN A 256 11.24 -0.81 25.41
N GLY A 257 10.75 -1.80 24.68
CA GLY A 257 10.36 -1.70 23.27
C GLY A 257 11.52 -1.58 22.29
N LYS A 258 12.76 -1.84 22.74
CA LYS A 258 13.96 -1.77 21.89
C LYS A 258 14.25 -3.11 21.23
N ILE A 259 14.85 -3.10 20.05
CA ILE A 259 15.27 -4.33 19.38
C ILE A 259 16.31 -5.04 20.27
N ALA A 260 16.03 -6.30 20.59
CA ALA A 260 16.88 -7.16 21.40
C ALA A 260 17.54 -8.29 20.60
N GLY A 261 17.03 -8.58 19.39
CA GLY A 261 17.55 -9.59 18.50
C GLY A 261 16.64 -9.83 17.30
N ALA A 262 17.07 -10.68 16.38
CA ALA A 262 16.25 -11.18 15.28
C ALA A 262 16.69 -12.57 14.86
N ASP A 263 15.78 -13.33 14.30
CA ASP A 263 16.04 -14.64 13.72
C ASP A 263 15.32 -14.81 12.39
N ILE A 264 15.85 -15.68 11.53
CA ILE A 264 15.36 -15.90 10.18
C ILE A 264 15.23 -17.40 9.96
N GLU A 265 14.03 -17.80 9.57
CA GLU A 265 13.72 -19.15 9.12
C GLU A 265 13.44 -19.12 7.61
N THR A 266 14.05 -20.06 6.89
CA THR A 266 13.93 -20.20 5.43
C THR A 266 13.21 -21.49 5.08
N CYS A 267 12.27 -21.42 4.15
CA CYS A 267 11.51 -22.58 3.65
C CYS A 267 11.55 -22.72 2.12
#